data_AF-A0A367HS72-F1
#
_entry.id   AF-A0A367HS72-F1
#
_cell.length_a   1.000
_cell.length_b   1.000
_cell.length_c   1.000
_cell.angle_alpha   90.00
_cell.angle_beta   90.00
_cell.angle_gamma   90.00
#
_symmetry.space_group_name_H-M   'P 1'
#
loop_
_entity.id
_entity.type
_entity.pdbx_description
1 polymer ?
#
loop_
_entity_poly.entity_id
_entity_poly.type
_entity_poly.pdbx_seq_one_letter_code
_entity_poly.pdbx_strand_id
1 'polypeptide(L)'
;MLLPTADDLRRAMARYAEALSEDERCPTPRTRRVREDTAYTLCVMTNTKDVREATRFAEAVLARRASAMPKPIPVPERAPRVEKAARTAAPAAFG
;
A
#
# COMPACT_ATOMS: atom_id res chain seq x y z
N MET A 1 0.49 -22.18 19.17
CA MET A 1 0.37 -20.82 18.60
C MET A 1 -0.65 -20.87 17.47
N LEU A 2 -1.64 -19.98 17.49
CA LEU A 2 -2.68 -19.91 16.47
C LEU A 2 -2.07 -19.25 15.23
N LEU A 3 -1.78 -20.03 14.19
CA LEU A 3 -1.38 -19.46 12.89
C LEU A 3 -2.58 -18.69 12.34
N PRO A 4 -2.46 -17.39 12.06
CA PRO A 4 -3.58 -16.61 11.55
C PRO A 4 -4.04 -17.17 10.21
N THR A 5 -5.35 -17.31 10.04
CA THR A 5 -5.91 -17.70 8.74
C THR A 5 -5.77 -16.55 7.74
N ALA A 6 -5.88 -16.82 6.44
CA ALA A 6 -5.85 -15.71 5.47
C ALA A 6 -7.02 -14.75 5.64
N ASP A 7 -8.17 -15.23 6.13
CA ASP A 7 -9.31 -14.35 6.40
C ASP A 7 -9.04 -13.45 7.61
N ASP A 8 -8.35 -13.95 8.63
CA ASP A 8 -7.88 -13.11 9.74
C ASP A 8 -6.91 -12.04 9.23
N LEU A 9 -5.97 -12.41 8.34
CA LEU A 9 -5.05 -11.45 7.71
C LEU A 9 -5.77 -10.41 6.85
N ARG A 10 -6.77 -10.81 6.03
CA ARG A 10 -7.60 -9.87 5.26
C ARG A 10 -8.32 -8.89 6.18
N ARG A 11 -8.92 -9.40 7.25
CA ARG A 11 -9.67 -8.57 8.20
C ARG A 11 -8.76 -7.61 8.97
N ALA A 12 -7.56 -8.05 9.33
CA ALA A 12 -6.55 -7.20 9.95
C ALA A 12 -6.08 -6.09 9.00
N MET A 13 -5.81 -6.42 7.72
CA MET A 13 -5.44 -5.44 6.71
C MET A 13 -6.54 -4.40 6.47
N ALA A 14 -7.80 -4.83 6.38
CA ALA A 14 -8.94 -3.92 6.19
C ALA A 14 -9.07 -2.93 7.36
N ARG A 15 -8.92 -3.40 8.60
CA ARG A 15 -8.95 -2.55 9.80
C ARG A 15 -7.78 -1.58 9.87
N TYR A 16 -6.60 -2.02 9.46
CA TYR A 16 -5.43 -1.14 9.40
C TYR A 16 -5.61 -0.03 8.36
N ALA A 17 -6.14 -0.34 7.18
CA ALA A 17 -6.43 0.64 6.13
C ALA A 17 -7.52 1.65 6.55
N GLU A 18 -8.54 1.19 7.27
CA GLU A 18 -9.57 2.06 7.85
C GLU A 18 -8.97 3.00 8.91
N ALA A 19 -8.14 2.47 9.82
CA ALA A 19 -7.47 3.27 10.84
C ALA A 19 -6.50 4.31 10.24
N LEU A 20 -5.79 3.96 9.16
CA LEU A 20 -4.97 4.90 8.40
C LEU A 20 -5.82 6.02 7.79
N SER A 21 -6.90 5.64 7.10
CA SER A 21 -7.80 6.62 6.47
C SER A 21 -8.42 7.57 7.49
N GLU A 22 -8.78 7.06 8.66
CA GLU A 22 -9.36 7.86 9.74
C GLU A 22 -8.33 8.81 10.37
N ASP A 23 -7.10 8.34 10.62
CA ASP A 23 -6.02 9.18 11.13
C ASP A 23 -5.59 10.26 10.14
N GLU A 24 -5.61 9.97 8.84
CA GLU A 24 -5.36 10.94 7.77
C GLU A 24 -6.46 12.00 7.68
N ARG A 25 -7.74 11.61 7.88
CA ARG A 25 -8.88 12.53 7.87
C ARG A 25 -8.94 13.42 9.11
N CYS A 26 -8.68 12.84 10.28
CA CYS A 26 -8.80 13.53 11.56
C CYS A 26 -7.69 13.06 12.52
N PRO A 27 -6.47 13.61 12.40
CA PRO A 27 -5.34 13.19 13.23
C PRO A 27 -5.57 13.63 14.68
N THR A 28 -6.00 12.67 15.50
CA THR A 28 -6.21 12.83 16.94
C THR A 28 -5.36 11.83 17.71
N PRO A 29 -5.10 12.05 19.01
CA PRO A 29 -4.41 11.06 19.84
C PRO A 29 -5.12 9.69 19.86
N ARG A 30 -6.45 9.69 19.67
CA ARG A 30 -7.25 8.46 19.64
C ARG A 30 -7.07 7.71 18.31
N THR A 31 -7.20 8.38 17.17
CA THR A 31 -7.02 7.75 15.84
C THR A 31 -5.60 7.24 15.65
N ARG A 32 -4.61 8.00 16.14
CA ARG A 32 -3.21 7.60 16.12
C ARG A 32 -2.96 6.33 16.92
N ARG A 33 -3.54 6.21 18.13
CA ARG A 33 -3.46 4.98 18.94
C ARG A 33 -4.11 3.80 18.22
N VAL A 34 -5.30 3.99 17.62
CA VAL A 34 -5.97 2.93 16.88
C VAL A 34 -5.13 2.46 15.67
N ARG A 35 -4.48 3.38 14.96
CA ARG A 35 -3.53 3.05 13.89
C ARG A 35 -2.33 2.28 14.41
N GLU A 36 -1.75 2.69 15.53
CA GLU A 36 -0.59 2.02 16.15
C GLU A 36 -0.95 0.62 16.68
N ASP A 37 -2.12 0.45 17.30
CA ASP A 37 -2.62 -0.84 17.79
C ASP A 37 -2.90 -1.83 16.65
N THR A 38 -3.51 -1.35 15.56
CA THR A 38 -3.77 -2.17 14.37
C THR A 38 -2.48 -2.55 13.65
N ALA A 39 -1.50 -1.64 13.58
CA ALA A 39 -0.16 -1.93 13.08
C ALA A 39 0.55 -2.98 13.93
N TYR A 40 0.51 -2.84 15.26
CA TYR A 40 1.12 -3.80 16.19
C TYR A 40 0.50 -5.19 16.06
N THR A 41 -0.83 -5.26 15.97
CA THR A 41 -1.56 -6.51 15.73
C THR A 41 -1.10 -7.19 14.43
N LEU A 42 -0.95 -6.41 13.35
CA LEU A 42 -0.47 -6.93 12.07
C LEU A 42 0.94 -7.52 12.20
N CYS A 43 1.86 -6.79 12.83
CA CYS A 43 3.23 -7.24 13.08
C CYS A 43 3.30 -8.53 13.91
N VAL A 44 2.48 -8.66 14.96
CA VAL A 44 2.41 -9.88 15.78
C VAL A 44 1.85 -11.05 14.97
N MET A 45 0.80 -10.81 14.17
CA MET A 45 0.21 -11.85 13.31
C MET A 45 1.18 -12.35 12.24
N THR A 46 2.01 -11.47 11.67
CA THR A 46 3.00 -11.82 10.63
C THR A 46 4.37 -12.17 11.19
N ASN A 47 4.57 -12.04 12.51
CA ASN A 47 5.87 -12.19 13.18
C ASN A 47 6.96 -11.29 12.57
N THR A 48 6.61 -10.07 12.17
CA THR A 48 7.53 -9.06 11.62
C THR A 48 7.75 -7.94 12.63
N LYS A 49 8.83 -7.17 12.44
CA LYS A 49 9.16 -6.04 13.34
C LYS A 49 8.65 -4.70 12.83
N ASP A 50 8.33 -4.61 11.55
CA ASP A 50 7.88 -3.39 10.89
C ASP A 50 6.53 -3.59 10.19
N VAL A 51 5.69 -2.53 10.20
CA VAL A 51 4.35 -2.56 9.60
C VAL A 51 4.38 -2.63 8.08
N ARG A 52 5.39 -2.05 7.43
CA ARG A 52 5.59 -2.13 5.97
C ARG A 52 5.97 -3.55 5.57
N GLU A 53 6.82 -4.18 6.37
CA GLU A 53 7.19 -5.60 6.21
C GLU A 53 5.98 -6.51 6.44
N ALA A 54 5.22 -6.27 7.51
CA ALA A 54 3.98 -6.97 7.82
C ALA A 54 2.97 -6.89 6.66
N THR A 55 2.79 -5.69 6.11
CA THR A 55 1.87 -5.43 4.99
C THR A 55 2.32 -6.17 3.74
N ARG A 56 3.60 -6.08 3.36
CA ARG A 56 4.13 -6.83 2.21
C ARG A 56 3.99 -8.34 2.37
N PHE A 57 4.25 -8.86 3.57
CA PHE A 57 4.09 -10.28 3.86
C PHE A 57 2.62 -10.71 3.72
N ALA A 58 1.70 -9.95 4.31
CA ALA A 58 0.27 -10.21 4.20
C ALA A 58 -0.20 -10.17 2.74
N GLU A 59 0.18 -9.15 1.97
CA GLU A 59 -0.13 -9.05 0.54
C GLU A 59 0.41 -10.24 -0.25
N ALA A 60 1.65 -10.69 -0.01
CA ALA A 60 2.22 -11.85 -0.68
C ALA A 60 1.47 -13.15 -0.36
N VAL A 61 1.07 -13.34 0.91
CA VAL A 61 0.27 -14.50 1.34
C VAL A 61 -1.11 -14.48 0.67
N LEU A 62 -1.76 -13.32 0.62
CA LEU A 62 -3.06 -13.15 -0.02
C LEU A 62 -2.98 -13.32 -1.54
N ALA A 63 -1.95 -12.79 -2.19
CA ALA A 63 -1.72 -12.93 -3.62
C ALA A 63 -1.46 -14.40 -4.01
N ARG A 64 -0.68 -15.15 -3.21
CA ARG A 64 -0.42 -16.57 -3.47
C ARG A 64 -1.68 -17.43 -3.33
N ARG A 65 -2.58 -17.10 -2.39
CA ARG A 65 -3.90 -17.77 -2.31
C ARG A 65 -4.84 -17.34 -3.43
N ALA A 66 -4.81 -16.07 -3.84
CA ALA A 66 -5.60 -15.59 -4.97
C ALA A 66 -5.14 -16.19 -6.31
N SER A 67 -3.84 -16.46 -6.46
CA SER A 67 -3.24 -17.09 -7.65
C SER A 67 -3.40 -18.62 -7.69
N ALA A 68 -3.77 -19.26 -6.59
CA ALA A 68 -4.19 -20.66 -6.59
C ALA A 68 -5.60 -20.84 -7.21
N MET A 69 -6.31 -19.73 -7.43
CA MET A 69 -7.38 -19.60 -8.41
C MET A 69 -6.74 -19.03 -9.69
N PRO A 70 -7.03 -19.52 -10.90
CA PRO A 70 -6.40 -19.00 -12.11
C PRO A 70 -6.82 -17.52 -12.29
N LYS A 71 -5.89 -16.58 -12.08
CA LYS A 71 -6.14 -15.14 -12.27
C LYS A 71 -5.64 -14.70 -13.66
N PRO A 72 -6.44 -13.97 -14.45
CA PRO A 72 -6.03 -13.42 -15.74
C PRO A 72 -4.91 -12.38 -15.61
N ILE A 73 -4.11 -12.33 -16.68
CA ILE A 73 -3.00 -11.47 -17.07
C ILE A 73 -3.04 -10.04 -16.48
N PRO A 74 -1.90 -9.49 -15.99
CA PRO A 74 -1.82 -8.09 -15.55
C PRO A 74 -1.94 -7.12 -16.74
N VAL A 75 -2.89 -6.18 -16.66
CA VAL A 75 -3.03 -5.06 -17.61
C VAL A 75 -2.07 -3.94 -17.18
N PRO A 76 -1.21 -3.40 -18.06
CA PRO A 76 -0.37 -2.25 -17.76
C PRO A 76 -1.16 -0.95 -17.95
N GLU A 77 -1.39 -0.21 -16.86
CA GLU A 77 -2.07 1.10 -16.88
C GLU A 77 -1.36 2.06 -15.92
N ARG A 78 -0.99 3.31 -16.23
CA ARG A 78 -0.70 4.10 -17.44
C ARG A 78 0.12 5.30 -16.93
N ALA A 79 0.98 5.88 -17.77
CA ALA A 79 1.83 7.04 -17.44
C ALA A 79 1.05 8.30 -17.00
N PRO A 80 1.68 9.26 -16.29
CA PRO A 80 1.28 10.65 -16.35
C PRO A 80 2.19 11.43 -17.32
N ARG A 81 1.54 11.94 -18.37
CA ARG A 81 2.01 13.02 -19.23
C ARG A 81 1.59 14.34 -18.55
N VAL A 82 2.53 15.15 -18.08
CA VAL A 82 2.32 16.61 -17.97
C VAL A 82 3.58 17.36 -18.36
N GLU A 83 3.34 18.20 -19.35
CA GLU A 83 4.13 19.17 -20.10
C GLU A 83 4.35 20.47 -19.31
N LYS A 84 5.55 21.09 -19.35
CA LYS A 84 5.71 22.55 -19.62
C LYS A 84 7.16 23.09 -19.64
N ALA A 85 7.49 23.68 -20.79
CA ALA A 85 8.05 25.02 -21.04
C ALA A 85 9.42 25.48 -20.50
N ALA A 86 10.34 25.73 -21.44
CA ALA A 86 11.08 27.00 -21.67
C ALA A 86 11.96 26.79 -22.92
N ARG A 87 11.67 27.28 -24.12
CA ARG A 87 11.61 28.66 -24.64
C ARG A 87 12.86 29.50 -24.34
N THR A 88 13.85 29.39 -25.22
CA THR A 88 14.82 30.44 -25.65
C THR A 88 15.37 29.99 -27.02
N ALA A 89 14.95 30.59 -28.15
CA ALA A 89 15.56 31.77 -28.81
C ALA A 89 17.05 31.52 -29.14
N ALA A 90 17.59 31.65 -30.36
CA ALA A 90 17.19 32.31 -31.62
C ALA A 90 18.06 31.75 -32.79
N PRO A 91 17.79 32.11 -34.06
CA PRO A 91 18.47 31.56 -35.23
C PRO A 91 19.63 32.45 -35.70
N ALA A 92 20.63 31.86 -36.35
CA ALA A 92 21.53 32.58 -37.25
C ALA A 92 21.95 31.65 -38.39
N ALA A 93 21.26 31.79 -39.51
CA ALA A 93 21.76 31.41 -40.82
C ALA A 93 22.81 32.44 -41.25
N PHE A 94 23.94 31.98 -41.81
CA PHE A 94 24.68 32.73 -42.84
C PHE A 94 25.69 31.80 -43.53
N GLY A 95 25.74 31.89 -44.86
CA GLY A 95 26.91 31.56 -45.69
C GLY A 95 26.97 30.17 -46.28
#